data_AF-A0A6A6Q0X8-F1
#
_entry.id   AF-A0A6A6Q0X8-F1
#
_cell.length_a   1.000
_cell.length_b   1.000
_cell.length_c   1.000
_cell.angle_alpha   90.00
_cell.angle_beta   90.00
_cell.angle_gamma   90.00
#
_symmetry.space_group_name_H-M   'P 1'
#
loop_
_entity.id
_entity.type
_entity.pdbx_description
1 polymer ?
#
loop_
_entity_poly.entity_id
_entity_poly.type
_entity_poly.pdbx_seq_one_letter_code
_entity_poly.pdbx_strand_id
1 'polypeptide(L)'
;MLSGEKDFLRWTVPVFLGLPRCICISSQPRAQSLSKRTMWGINAVAALGAAFLTVGVEAGALSQAHRGYGYINYTTITGYFLQDEPSTNSTTFDYTQYNFGLINRTYPATSGWPSKNATQWQQFQAQVDALNREAPKDTVYKVMFLGRHGEGYHNAAQTFYGTPDWNCYEAELNGNATVSWFDADLDPNGIAQAETAHNYWASEFVNQKTPYPQSYYTSPLTRCLQTANITFNGLKLPKEYPFVPKVKELLREGISIHTCDRRRSKSYIHNLFPSWIIEKPFTENDELWDGVTAETTDAQNARSKKWLDEVFATDKNTWLSITSHSGEIASTLSVLGHIPFPLNTGAIIPVLIKAQYLPAADAPTPTTWAWTVSTHCAASPKTSISSLAQGCVCTGKEGAVTTPLVKVTNTRTQGPTRYPGPGFK
;
A
#
# COMPACT_ATOMS: atom_id res chain seq x y z
N MET A 1 -13.84 51.62 38.23
CA MET A 1 -12.40 51.91 38.40
C MET A 1 -11.70 51.15 37.29
N LEU A 2 -11.49 51.75 36.11
CA LEU A 2 -10.39 52.66 35.73
C LEU A 2 -9.01 51.99 35.67
N SER A 3 -8.38 52.18 34.50
CA SER A 3 -6.96 52.07 34.09
C SER A 3 -6.29 50.68 34.11
N GLY A 4 -5.55 50.22 33.10
CA GLY A 4 -5.06 50.86 31.87
C GLY A 4 -3.55 50.57 31.68
N GLU A 5 -3.15 50.13 30.47
CA GLU A 5 -1.83 50.33 29.81
C GLU A 5 -0.56 49.76 30.50
N LYS A 6 0.52 49.28 29.88
CA LYS A 6 1.13 49.14 28.53
C LYS A 6 2.24 48.05 28.72
N ASP A 7 2.76 47.31 27.74
CA ASP A 7 3.81 47.79 26.83
C ASP A 7 4.08 46.78 25.70
N PHE A 8 4.19 47.34 24.50
CA PHE A 8 4.69 46.76 23.26
C PHE A 8 6.18 47.14 23.13
N LEU A 9 7.05 46.21 22.72
CA LEU A 9 8.38 46.56 22.22
C LEU A 9 8.71 45.80 20.94
N ARG A 10 8.67 46.57 19.85
CA ARG A 10 9.16 46.29 18.51
C ARG A 10 10.68 46.16 18.51
N TRP A 11 11.22 45.28 17.67
CA TRP A 11 12.59 45.42 17.16
C TRP A 11 12.59 45.48 15.64
N THR A 12 13.38 46.43 15.16
CA THR A 12 13.47 46.99 13.81
C THR A 12 14.42 46.22 12.90
N VAL A 13 14.09 46.26 11.60
CA VAL A 13 14.92 45.88 10.45
C VAL A 13 16.05 46.90 10.22
N PRO A 14 17.17 46.49 9.61
CA PRO A 14 17.82 47.34 8.62
C PRO A 14 17.99 46.65 7.26
N VAL A 15 17.60 47.40 6.24
CA VAL A 15 17.83 47.19 4.81
C VAL A 15 19.29 47.54 4.49
N PHE A 16 19.98 46.72 3.69
CA PHE A 16 21.17 47.14 2.94
C PHE A 16 21.10 46.67 1.49
N LEU A 17 21.26 47.65 0.59
CA LEU A 17 21.38 47.56 -0.86
C LEU A 17 22.73 46.96 -1.27
N GLY A 18 22.75 46.17 -2.35
CA GLY A 18 24.00 45.77 -3.02
C GLY A 18 23.83 44.76 -4.15
N LEU A 19 23.61 45.26 -5.37
CA LEU A 19 23.94 44.56 -6.64
C LEU A 19 25.47 44.63 -6.86
N PRO A 20 26.13 43.64 -7.51
CA PRO A 20 26.20 43.69 -8.97
C PRO A 20 26.36 42.35 -9.75
N ARG A 21 25.87 42.42 -11.00
CA ARG A 21 26.40 41.91 -12.28
C ARG A 21 26.68 40.42 -12.54
N CYS A 22 26.05 40.00 -13.65
CA CYS A 22 26.22 38.81 -14.48
C CYS A 22 27.66 38.46 -14.87
N ILE A 23 27.97 37.16 -14.91
CA ILE A 23 28.82 36.55 -15.96
C ILE A 23 28.23 35.17 -16.30
N CYS A 24 27.69 35.05 -17.51
CA CYS A 24 27.41 33.77 -18.17
C CYS A 24 28.67 33.36 -18.94
N ILE A 25 29.14 32.12 -18.75
CA ILE A 25 30.18 31.52 -19.61
C ILE A 25 29.50 30.43 -20.45
N SER A 26 29.36 30.71 -21.74
CA SER A 26 29.01 29.74 -22.78
C SER A 26 30.26 28.97 -23.21
N SER A 27 30.23 27.64 -23.18
CA SER A 27 31.21 26.79 -23.86
C SER A 27 30.58 26.18 -25.12
N GLN A 28 31.07 26.61 -26.29
CA GLN A 28 30.87 25.88 -27.55
C GLN A 28 32.00 24.83 -27.74
N PRO A 29 31.72 23.68 -28.37
CA PRO A 29 32.72 22.69 -28.69
C PRO A 29 33.43 22.99 -30.02
N ARG A 30 34.76 22.82 -30.05
CA ARG A 30 35.60 22.94 -31.26
C ARG A 30 35.82 21.55 -31.85
N ALA A 31 35.33 21.34 -33.07
CA ALA A 31 35.64 20.19 -33.90
C ALA A 31 37.04 20.36 -34.55
N GLN A 32 37.87 19.32 -34.57
CA GLN A 32 39.00 19.22 -35.51
C GLN A 32 39.19 17.78 -36.04
N SER A 33 39.08 17.73 -37.36
CA SER A 33 39.55 16.82 -38.41
C SER A 33 40.35 15.55 -38.09
N LEU A 34 39.84 14.48 -38.71
CA LEU A 34 40.53 13.29 -39.22
C LEU A 34 41.80 13.62 -40.03
N SER A 35 42.86 12.83 -39.83
CA SER A 35 43.91 12.66 -40.83
C SER A 35 44.10 11.16 -41.13
N LYS A 36 44.06 10.82 -42.42
CA LYS A 36 44.31 9.50 -43.01
C LYS A 36 45.80 9.37 -43.32
N ARG A 37 46.43 8.25 -42.94
CA ARG A 37 47.61 7.64 -43.62
C ARG A 37 47.53 6.12 -43.42
N THR A 38 47.16 5.35 -44.43
CA THR A 38 47.99 4.67 -45.45
C THR A 38 48.36 3.24 -45.02
N MET A 39 47.88 2.28 -45.82
CA MET A 39 48.11 0.83 -45.79
C MET A 39 49.57 0.42 -46.02
N TRP A 40 49.87 -0.84 -45.64
CA TRP A 40 50.73 -1.91 -46.24
C TRP A 40 51.07 -2.85 -45.05
N GLY A 41 51.04 -4.18 -45.05
CA GLY A 41 50.72 -5.26 -45.97
C GLY A 41 51.15 -6.58 -45.27
N ILE A 42 50.29 -7.60 -45.31
CA ILE A 42 50.53 -9.06 -45.37
C ILE A 42 51.65 -9.71 -44.51
N ASN A 43 51.29 -10.56 -43.53
CA ASN A 43 51.55 -12.02 -43.51
C ASN A 43 51.09 -12.70 -42.20
N ALA A 44 50.53 -13.90 -42.33
CA ALA A 44 50.07 -14.78 -41.26
C ALA A 44 51.25 -15.49 -40.56
N VAL A 45 51.04 -15.93 -39.30
CA VAL A 45 51.35 -17.29 -38.76
C VAL A 45 51.10 -17.34 -37.23
N ALA A 46 50.54 -18.47 -36.81
CA ALA A 46 50.55 -19.11 -35.47
C ALA A 46 49.65 -18.59 -34.33
N ALA A 47 48.49 -19.26 -34.26
CA ALA A 47 47.92 -19.92 -33.09
C ALA A 47 48.55 -19.68 -31.70
N LEU A 48 47.74 -19.17 -30.77
CA LEU A 48 47.69 -19.56 -29.36
C LEU A 48 46.32 -19.17 -28.81
N GLY A 49 45.71 -20.07 -28.05
CA GLY A 49 44.26 -20.19 -27.89
C GLY A 49 43.60 -19.26 -26.87
N ALA A 50 42.29 -19.14 -27.04
CA ALA A 50 41.33 -18.98 -25.96
C ALA A 50 39.98 -19.46 -26.50
N ALA A 51 39.46 -20.52 -25.92
CA ALA A 51 38.13 -21.04 -26.18
C ALA A 51 37.10 -19.97 -25.82
N PHE A 52 36.52 -19.32 -26.83
CA PHE A 52 35.28 -18.57 -26.65
C PHE A 52 34.15 -19.59 -26.52
N LEU A 53 33.86 -19.99 -25.28
CA LEU A 53 32.54 -20.51 -24.92
C LEU A 53 31.55 -19.39 -25.22
N THR A 54 30.81 -19.56 -26.31
CA THR A 54 29.56 -18.86 -26.54
C THR A 54 28.62 -19.20 -25.38
N VAL A 55 28.54 -18.33 -24.37
CA VAL A 55 27.42 -18.35 -23.43
C VAL A 55 26.22 -17.83 -24.21
N GLY A 56 25.57 -18.78 -24.89
CA GLY A 56 24.27 -18.59 -25.48
C GLY A 56 23.29 -18.12 -24.42
N VAL A 57 22.41 -17.25 -24.86
CA VAL A 57 21.31 -16.66 -24.12
C VAL A 57 20.41 -17.77 -23.56
N GLU A 58 20.50 -18.08 -22.27
CA GLU A 58 19.43 -18.73 -21.51
C GLU A 58 18.51 -17.68 -20.89
N ALA A 59 17.95 -16.81 -21.73
CA ALA A 59 16.75 -16.04 -21.40
C ALA A 59 15.55 -16.79 -21.96
N GLY A 60 15.21 -17.93 -21.34
CA GLY A 60 14.16 -18.79 -21.87
C GLY A 60 13.96 -20.10 -21.13
N ALA A 61 13.93 -20.10 -19.79
CA ALA A 61 13.64 -21.32 -19.02
C ALA A 61 12.83 -21.09 -17.73
N LEU A 62 12.02 -20.04 -17.65
CA LEU A 62 11.09 -19.82 -16.51
C LEU A 62 9.62 -19.63 -16.91
N SER A 63 9.25 -19.94 -18.16
CA SER A 63 7.85 -19.84 -18.63
C SER A 63 7.16 -21.19 -18.89
N GLN A 64 7.81 -22.32 -18.56
CA GLN A 64 7.24 -23.66 -18.87
C GLN A 64 7.24 -24.66 -17.69
N ALA A 65 7.68 -24.27 -16.50
CA ALA A 65 7.68 -25.14 -15.32
C ALA A 65 6.40 -25.08 -14.46
N HIS A 66 5.48 -24.14 -14.71
CA HIS A 66 4.20 -24.01 -13.98
C HIS A 66 3.06 -24.85 -14.58
N ARG A 67 3.31 -26.12 -14.90
CA ARG A 67 2.24 -27.09 -15.25
C ARG A 67 2.04 -28.18 -14.20
N GLY A 68 2.37 -27.88 -12.94
CA GLY A 68 2.22 -28.82 -11.81
C GLY A 68 1.69 -28.20 -10.52
N TYR A 69 2.03 -26.94 -10.23
CA TYR A 69 1.55 -26.26 -9.03
C TYR A 69 0.26 -25.49 -9.31
N GLY A 70 -0.80 -25.80 -8.57
CA GLY A 70 -2.12 -25.15 -8.72
C GLY A 70 -2.64 -24.49 -7.45
N TYR A 71 -1.91 -24.62 -6.33
CA TYR A 71 -2.28 -24.04 -5.04
C TYR A 71 -1.05 -23.43 -4.39
N ILE A 72 -1.22 -22.28 -3.73
CA ILE A 72 -0.16 -21.68 -2.91
C ILE A 72 -0.63 -21.72 -1.46
N ASN A 73 0.12 -22.42 -0.62
CA ASN A 73 -0.07 -22.42 0.82
C ASN A 73 0.79 -21.31 1.44
N TYR A 74 0.17 -20.45 2.25
CA TYR A 74 0.86 -19.37 2.93
C TYR A 74 1.05 -19.68 4.41
N THR A 75 2.16 -19.25 4.96
CA THR A 75 2.40 -19.30 6.39
C THR A 75 3.23 -18.11 6.80
N THR A 76 2.81 -17.44 7.87
CA THR A 76 3.61 -16.40 8.50
C THR A 76 4.71 -17.05 9.32
N ILE A 77 5.95 -16.62 9.10
CA ILE A 77 7.10 -17.09 9.87
C ILE A 77 7.28 -16.13 11.05
N THR A 78 6.93 -16.63 12.24
CA THR A 78 6.86 -15.84 13.48
C THR A 78 8.20 -15.73 14.20
N GLY A 79 8.23 -14.88 15.24
CA GLY A 79 9.37 -14.64 16.11
C GLY A 79 10.36 -13.61 15.55
N TYR A 80 10.00 -12.93 14.46
CA TYR A 80 10.82 -11.84 13.90
C TYR A 80 10.29 -10.47 14.30
N PHE A 81 8.97 -10.34 14.45
CA PHE A 81 8.31 -9.09 14.79
C PHE A 81 7.55 -9.21 16.11
N LEU A 82 7.52 -8.15 16.90
CA LEU A 82 6.74 -8.09 18.14
C LEU A 82 5.26 -8.37 17.88
N GLN A 83 4.76 -7.99 16.70
CA GLN A 83 3.39 -8.24 16.27
C GLN A 83 3.06 -9.72 16.06
N ASP A 84 4.07 -10.60 15.97
CA ASP A 84 3.90 -12.05 15.94
C ASP A 84 3.51 -12.61 17.32
N GLU A 85 3.80 -11.87 18.39
CA GLU A 85 3.70 -12.34 19.78
C GLU A 85 2.34 -12.00 20.39
N PRO A 86 1.60 -12.98 20.95
CA PRO A 86 0.29 -12.74 21.58
C PRO A 86 0.31 -11.77 22.77
N SER A 87 1.48 -11.52 23.34
CA SER A 87 1.68 -10.59 24.46
C SER A 87 1.77 -9.13 24.02
N THR A 88 1.94 -8.85 22.72
CA THR A 88 2.03 -7.48 22.21
C THR A 88 0.65 -6.83 22.12
N ASN A 89 0.50 -5.70 22.82
CA ASN A 89 -0.75 -4.94 22.80
C ASN A 89 -0.88 -4.15 21.49
N SER A 90 -1.71 -4.64 20.58
CA SER A 90 -1.96 -4.04 19.27
C SER A 90 -2.58 -2.63 19.34
N THR A 91 -3.44 -2.36 20.32
CA THR A 91 -4.15 -1.07 20.45
C THR A 91 -3.20 0.09 20.70
N THR A 92 -2.14 -0.13 21.47
CA THR A 92 -1.16 0.92 21.84
C THR A 92 0.17 0.77 21.11
N PHE A 93 0.26 -0.12 20.10
CA PHE A 93 1.52 -0.39 19.43
C PHE A 93 1.90 0.75 18.48
N ASP A 94 3.05 1.37 18.72
CA ASP A 94 3.64 2.38 17.85
C ASP A 94 4.86 1.83 17.12
N TYR A 95 4.66 1.47 15.86
CA TYR A 95 5.72 0.91 15.01
C TYR A 95 6.96 1.82 14.91
N THR A 96 6.80 3.14 15.09
CA THR A 96 7.89 4.11 14.99
C THR A 96 8.84 4.05 16.20
N GLN A 97 8.35 3.61 17.36
CA GLN A 97 9.14 3.48 18.59
C GLN A 97 9.83 2.11 18.70
N TYR A 98 9.42 1.14 17.89
CA TYR A 98 9.84 -0.26 18.03
C TYR A 98 10.56 -0.83 16.81
N ASN A 99 11.14 -0.01 15.93
CA ASN A 99 11.86 -0.49 14.74
C ASN A 99 10.95 -1.33 13.81
N PHE A 100 9.74 -0.84 13.55
CA PHE A 100 8.59 -1.59 13.00
C PHE A 100 8.21 -2.86 13.78
N GLY A 101 8.70 -3.02 14.99
CA GLY A 101 8.57 -4.22 15.80
C GLY A 101 9.62 -5.29 15.55
N LEU A 102 10.64 -5.05 14.72
CA LEU A 102 11.69 -6.05 14.49
C LEU A 102 12.43 -6.37 15.80
N ILE A 103 12.34 -7.63 16.24
CA ILE A 103 12.93 -8.09 17.49
C ILE A 103 14.46 -8.11 17.37
N ASN A 104 15.14 -7.51 18.35
CA ASN A 104 16.59 -7.60 18.45
C ASN A 104 17.00 -9.03 18.83
N ARG A 105 17.65 -9.73 17.89
CA ARG A 105 18.05 -11.14 18.05
C ARG A 105 19.19 -11.51 17.11
N THR A 106 19.88 -12.59 17.42
CA THR A 106 20.82 -13.23 16.50
C THR A 106 20.07 -14.12 15.50
N TYR A 107 20.55 -14.14 14.26
CA TYR A 107 20.02 -15.02 13.21
C TYR A 107 21.05 -16.09 12.84
N PRO A 108 20.62 -17.30 12.46
CA PRO A 108 21.53 -18.35 11.97
C PRO A 108 22.43 -17.87 10.83
N ALA A 109 21.88 -17.14 9.85
CA ALA A 109 22.63 -16.65 8.68
C ALA A 109 23.73 -15.63 9.02
N THR A 110 23.62 -14.96 10.16
CA THR A 110 24.58 -13.96 10.64
C THR A 110 25.30 -14.40 11.91
N SER A 111 25.20 -15.68 12.26
CA SER A 111 25.89 -16.25 13.41
C SER A 111 27.41 -16.07 13.25
N GLY A 112 28.04 -15.48 14.26
CA GLY A 112 29.48 -15.16 14.23
C GLY A 112 29.85 -13.88 13.47
N TRP A 113 28.88 -13.13 12.93
CA TRP A 113 29.17 -11.77 12.44
C TRP A 113 29.64 -10.89 13.61
N PRO A 114 30.64 -10.01 13.41
CA PRO A 114 31.03 -9.07 14.44
C PRO A 114 29.85 -8.15 14.80
N SER A 115 29.50 -8.06 16.08
CA SER A 115 28.33 -7.32 16.59
C SER A 115 28.30 -5.83 16.23
N LYS A 116 29.42 -5.26 15.75
CA LYS A 116 29.56 -3.86 15.33
C LYS A 116 29.30 -3.62 13.84
N ASN A 117 29.03 -4.65 13.03
CA ASN A 117 29.09 -4.52 11.57
C ASN A 117 27.75 -4.39 10.85
N ALA A 118 26.62 -4.67 11.50
CA ALA A 118 25.31 -4.65 10.84
C ALA A 118 24.17 -4.30 11.82
N THR A 119 23.24 -3.46 11.37
CA THR A 119 21.99 -3.18 12.09
C THR A 119 21.12 -4.44 12.18
N GLN A 120 20.10 -4.42 13.05
CA GLN A 120 19.17 -5.55 13.15
C GLN A 120 18.49 -5.86 11.80
N TRP A 121 18.14 -4.83 11.04
CA TRP A 121 17.53 -4.98 9.72
C TRP A 121 18.47 -5.55 8.67
N GLN A 122 19.76 -5.18 8.66
CA GLN A 122 20.73 -5.80 7.76
C GLN A 122 20.92 -7.28 8.08
N GLN A 123 20.93 -7.63 9.37
CA GLN A 123 21.00 -9.03 9.77
C GLN A 123 19.73 -9.79 9.38
N PHE A 124 18.55 -9.16 9.54
CA PHE A 124 17.28 -9.75 9.12
C PHE A 124 17.23 -9.94 7.60
N GLN A 125 17.72 -8.98 6.83
CA GLN A 125 17.82 -9.09 5.38
C GLN A 125 18.68 -10.31 4.98
N ALA A 126 19.88 -10.45 5.57
CA ALA A 126 20.74 -11.59 5.32
C ALA A 126 20.08 -12.93 5.69
N GLN A 127 19.26 -12.94 6.75
CA GLN A 127 18.47 -14.10 7.12
C GLN A 127 17.38 -14.43 6.08
N VAL A 128 16.64 -13.44 5.58
CA VAL A 128 15.64 -13.65 4.51
C VAL A 128 16.29 -14.10 3.21
N ASP A 129 17.46 -13.56 2.86
CA ASP A 129 18.24 -13.97 1.69
C ASP A 129 18.72 -15.43 1.84
N ALA A 130 19.15 -15.84 3.04
CA ALA A 130 19.50 -17.22 3.33
C ALA A 130 18.30 -18.16 3.22
N LEU A 131 17.15 -17.79 3.78
CA LEU A 131 15.90 -18.56 3.67
C LEU A 131 15.54 -18.81 2.20
N ASN A 132 15.62 -17.79 1.35
CA ASN A 132 15.34 -17.95 -0.08
C ASN A 132 16.40 -18.77 -0.84
N ARG A 133 17.69 -18.62 -0.50
CA ARG A 133 18.77 -19.40 -1.12
C ARG A 133 18.71 -20.89 -0.78
N GLU A 134 18.26 -21.21 0.42
CA GLU A 134 18.19 -22.57 0.96
C GLU A 134 16.80 -23.20 0.77
N ALA A 135 15.82 -22.41 0.30
CA ALA A 135 14.47 -22.89 0.03
C ALA A 135 14.46 -23.97 -1.06
N PRO A 136 13.61 -25.01 -0.93
CA PRO A 136 13.30 -25.87 -2.05
C PRO A 136 12.68 -25.07 -3.21
N LYS A 137 12.74 -25.62 -4.44
CA LYS A 137 12.29 -24.93 -5.67
C LYS A 137 10.82 -24.52 -5.67
N ASP A 138 10.01 -25.13 -4.81
CA ASP A 138 8.58 -24.88 -4.65
C ASP A 138 8.27 -23.90 -3.51
N THR A 139 9.28 -23.23 -2.95
CA THR A 139 9.13 -22.37 -1.77
C THR A 139 9.79 -21.02 -2.01
N VAL A 140 9.13 -19.95 -1.59
CA VAL A 140 9.68 -18.59 -1.61
C VAL A 140 9.29 -17.83 -0.34
N TYR A 141 10.19 -16.97 0.12
CA TYR A 141 9.99 -16.09 1.26
C TYR A 141 9.94 -14.64 0.81
N LYS A 142 8.92 -13.91 1.26
CA LYS A 142 8.77 -12.47 1.03
C LYS A 142 8.48 -11.74 2.33
N VAL A 143 8.81 -10.46 2.39
CA VAL A 143 8.44 -9.56 3.48
C VAL A 143 7.49 -8.50 2.93
N MET A 144 6.31 -8.40 3.54
CA MET A 144 5.31 -7.39 3.20
C MET A 144 5.16 -6.39 4.34
N PHE A 145 5.32 -5.11 4.04
CA PHE A 145 4.96 -4.01 4.93
C PHE A 145 3.52 -3.60 4.63
N LEU A 146 2.57 -4.04 5.47
CA LEU A 146 1.15 -3.73 5.35
C LEU A 146 0.86 -2.44 6.14
N GLY A 147 0.55 -1.36 5.44
CA GLY A 147 0.23 -0.06 6.03
C GLY A 147 -1.26 0.24 5.95
N ARG A 148 -1.90 0.54 7.08
CA ARG A 148 -3.26 1.08 7.12
C ARG A 148 -3.22 2.54 6.68
N HIS A 149 -4.18 2.97 5.87
CA HIS A 149 -4.32 4.39 5.51
C HIS A 149 -4.39 5.29 6.76
N GLY A 150 -3.98 6.56 6.61
CA GLY A 150 -4.18 7.58 7.64
C GLY A 150 -5.67 7.88 7.86
N GLU A 151 -6.02 8.57 8.93
CA GLU A 151 -7.39 8.99 9.24
C GLU A 151 -8.07 9.68 8.04
N GLY A 152 -9.22 9.16 7.62
CA GLY A 152 -10.05 9.79 6.60
C GLY A 152 -11.31 10.39 7.20
N TYR A 153 -11.99 11.25 6.44
CA TYR A 153 -13.24 11.87 6.89
C TYR A 153 -14.32 10.87 7.33
N HIS A 154 -14.32 9.65 6.79
CA HIS A 154 -15.22 8.57 7.24
C HIS A 154 -14.89 8.07 8.66
N ASN A 155 -13.62 8.05 9.07
CA ASN A 155 -13.22 7.68 10.44
C ASN A 155 -13.61 8.76 11.44
N ALA A 156 -13.36 10.02 11.07
CA ALA A 156 -13.78 11.18 11.86
C ALA A 156 -15.32 11.23 12.00
N ALA A 157 -16.05 10.95 10.92
CA ALA A 157 -17.51 10.86 10.94
C ALA A 157 -18.02 9.71 11.83
N GLN A 158 -17.45 8.50 11.73
CA GLN A 158 -17.79 7.40 12.62
C GLN A 158 -17.58 7.77 14.10
N THR A 159 -16.49 8.48 14.41
CA THR A 159 -16.19 8.96 15.77
C THR A 159 -17.22 9.99 16.23
N PHE A 160 -17.64 10.89 15.33
CA PHE A 160 -18.61 11.95 15.64
C PHE A 160 -20.04 11.43 15.85
N TYR A 161 -20.54 10.58 14.95
CA TYR A 161 -21.91 10.04 15.00
C TYR A 161 -22.04 8.84 15.94
N GLY A 162 -20.93 8.15 16.21
CA GLY A 162 -20.90 6.91 16.99
C GLY A 162 -21.26 5.69 16.16
N THR A 163 -20.77 4.52 16.59
CA THR A 163 -20.87 3.26 15.84
C THR A 163 -22.30 2.89 15.43
N PRO A 164 -23.33 3.02 16.29
CA PRO A 164 -24.68 2.64 15.88
C PRO A 164 -25.22 3.47 14.72
N ASP A 165 -25.15 4.80 14.85
CA ASP A 165 -25.69 5.72 13.83
C ASP A 165 -24.87 5.67 12.53
N TRP A 166 -23.54 5.51 12.66
CA TRP A 166 -22.65 5.26 11.54
C TRP A 166 -23.05 4.01 10.75
N ASN A 167 -23.09 2.85 11.40
CA ASN A 167 -23.30 1.55 10.73
C ASN A 167 -24.70 1.35 10.13
N CYS A 168 -25.68 2.19 10.50
CA CYS A 168 -27.08 1.95 10.16
C CYS A 168 -27.75 3.11 9.43
N TYR A 169 -27.08 4.24 9.25
CA TYR A 169 -27.66 5.40 8.58
C TYR A 169 -26.60 6.30 7.96
N GLU A 170 -25.65 6.83 8.73
CA GLU A 170 -24.75 7.88 8.24
C GLU A 170 -23.76 7.36 7.18
N ALA A 171 -23.23 6.14 7.35
CA ALA A 171 -22.31 5.55 6.37
C ALA A 171 -22.97 5.29 4.99
N GLU A 172 -24.30 5.24 4.94
CA GLU A 172 -25.09 4.94 3.75
C GLU A 172 -25.34 6.20 2.90
N LEU A 173 -25.07 7.36 3.49
CA LEU A 173 -25.05 8.66 2.81
C LEU A 173 -23.64 8.93 2.24
N ASN A 174 -23.53 9.85 1.29
CA ASN A 174 -22.21 10.25 0.76
C ASN A 174 -21.43 11.18 1.70
N GLY A 175 -22.10 11.76 2.70
CA GLY A 175 -21.60 12.87 3.48
C GLY A 175 -22.73 13.73 4.04
N ASN A 176 -22.34 14.82 4.68
CA ASN A 176 -23.24 15.86 5.17
C ASN A 176 -22.97 17.20 4.45
N ALA A 177 -23.44 18.32 5.02
CA ALA A 177 -23.26 19.64 4.43
C ALA A 177 -21.80 20.15 4.42
N THR A 178 -20.91 19.56 5.21
CA THR A 178 -19.53 20.05 5.40
C THR A 178 -18.47 19.11 4.85
N VAL A 179 -18.67 17.79 4.96
CA VAL A 179 -17.68 16.77 4.58
C VAL A 179 -18.32 15.62 3.82
N SER A 180 -17.54 15.02 2.93
CA SER A 180 -17.89 13.80 2.19
C SER A 180 -17.12 12.62 2.75
N TRP A 181 -17.81 11.50 2.99
CA TRP A 181 -17.17 10.21 3.30
C TRP A 181 -17.32 9.17 2.18
N PHE A 182 -18.03 9.49 1.07
CA PHE A 182 -17.92 8.73 -0.17
C PHE A 182 -16.46 8.73 -0.67
N ASP A 183 -15.89 7.53 -0.84
CA ASP A 183 -14.46 7.32 -1.16
C ASP A 183 -13.55 8.35 -0.46
N ALA A 184 -13.70 8.43 0.86
CA ALA A 184 -13.22 9.56 1.65
C ALA A 184 -11.75 9.92 1.39
N ASP A 185 -11.48 11.21 1.33
CA ASP A 185 -10.14 11.78 1.43
C ASP A 185 -9.59 11.60 2.86
N LEU A 186 -8.26 11.68 2.99
CA LEU A 186 -7.60 11.90 4.27
C LEU A 186 -8.05 13.23 4.87
N ASP A 187 -8.20 13.26 6.19
CA ASP A 187 -8.34 14.50 6.92
C ASP A 187 -6.96 15.04 7.37
N PRO A 188 -6.88 16.19 8.06
CA PRO A 188 -5.60 16.72 8.52
C PRO A 188 -4.81 15.78 9.44
N ASN A 189 -5.47 14.96 10.26
CA ASN A 189 -4.80 13.99 11.11
C ASN A 189 -4.21 12.85 10.27
N GLY A 190 -4.96 12.36 9.28
CA GLY A 190 -4.49 11.32 8.37
C GLY A 190 -3.30 11.75 7.52
N ILE A 191 -3.27 13.02 7.10
CA ILE A 191 -2.10 13.61 6.44
C ILE A 191 -0.89 13.58 7.38
N ALA A 192 -1.03 14.05 8.62
CA ALA A 192 0.05 14.04 9.61
C ALA A 192 0.55 12.62 9.95
N GLN A 193 -0.34 11.64 9.98
CA GLN A 193 0.01 10.23 10.15
C GLN A 193 0.82 9.69 8.96
N ALA A 194 0.45 10.02 7.73
CA ALA A 194 1.21 9.63 6.54
C ALA A 194 2.58 10.35 6.46
N GLU A 195 2.67 11.61 6.90
CA GLU A 195 3.94 12.33 7.04
C GLU A 195 4.84 11.70 8.14
N THR A 196 4.24 11.21 9.22
CA THR A 196 4.96 10.44 10.25
C THR A 196 5.57 9.19 9.64
N ALA A 197 4.81 8.43 8.84
CA ALA A 197 5.32 7.28 8.12
C ALA A 197 6.44 7.64 7.13
N HIS A 198 6.30 8.75 6.39
CA HIS A 198 7.33 9.26 5.49
C HIS A 198 8.65 9.51 6.22
N ASN A 199 8.60 10.30 7.30
CA ASN A 199 9.77 10.65 8.09
C ASN A 199 10.40 9.42 8.72
N TYR A 200 9.57 8.48 9.19
CA TYR A 200 10.05 7.24 9.76
C TYR A 200 10.80 6.38 8.73
N TRP A 201 10.21 6.13 7.56
CA TRP A 201 10.88 5.42 6.45
C TRP A 201 12.20 6.09 6.05
N ALA A 202 12.23 7.42 5.91
CA ALA A 202 13.45 8.16 5.61
C ALA A 202 14.54 7.90 6.66
N SER A 203 14.16 7.91 7.95
CA SER A 203 15.08 7.64 9.05
C SER A 203 15.55 6.18 9.09
N GLU A 204 14.66 5.23 8.81
CA GLU A 204 14.92 3.80 8.81
C GLU A 204 15.93 3.40 7.72
N PHE A 205 15.79 3.96 6.52
CA PHE A 205 16.77 3.74 5.45
C PHE A 205 18.17 4.25 5.81
N VAL A 206 18.25 5.39 6.51
CA VAL A 206 19.53 6.01 6.87
C VAL A 206 20.16 5.34 8.09
N ASN A 207 19.39 5.13 9.15
CA ASN A 207 19.89 4.74 10.46
C ASN A 207 19.92 3.22 10.61
N GLN A 208 18.82 2.57 10.24
CA GLN A 208 18.65 1.14 10.39
C GLN A 208 19.02 0.36 9.14
N LYS A 209 19.28 1.03 8.01
CA LYS A 209 19.58 0.37 6.73
C LYS A 209 18.49 -0.65 6.36
N THR A 210 17.24 -0.33 6.70
CA THR A 210 16.07 -1.15 6.40
C THR A 210 16.00 -1.39 4.90
N PRO A 211 15.75 -2.62 4.43
CA PRO A 211 15.62 -2.89 3.00
C PRO A 211 14.54 -2.02 2.37
N TYR A 212 14.86 -1.42 1.22
CA TYR A 212 13.89 -0.64 0.47
C TYR A 212 12.77 -1.57 -0.04
N PRO A 213 11.49 -1.17 0.05
CA PRO A 213 10.45 -1.81 -0.73
C PRO A 213 10.83 -1.76 -2.22
N GLN A 214 10.72 -2.91 -2.88
CA GLN A 214 11.07 -3.12 -4.27
C GLN A 214 9.85 -3.02 -5.19
N SER A 215 8.66 -3.24 -4.62
CA SER A 215 7.36 -3.00 -5.25
C SER A 215 6.42 -2.32 -4.26
N TYR A 216 5.55 -1.47 -4.80
CA TYR A 216 4.54 -0.73 -4.05
C TYR A 216 3.15 -1.08 -4.59
N TYR A 217 2.25 -1.46 -3.71
CA TYR A 217 0.86 -1.78 -4.01
C TYR A 217 -0.06 -0.91 -3.16
N THR A 218 -1.21 -0.53 -3.71
CA THR A 218 -2.19 0.26 -2.95
C THR A 218 -3.61 -0.08 -3.38
N SER A 219 -4.52 0.01 -2.40
CA SER A 219 -5.95 0.07 -2.66
C SER A 219 -6.28 1.24 -3.60
N PRO A 220 -7.33 1.10 -4.42
CA PRO A 220 -7.78 2.17 -5.30
C PRO A 220 -8.62 3.26 -4.59
N LEU A 221 -9.01 3.06 -3.33
CA LEU A 221 -9.73 4.06 -2.54
C LEU A 221 -8.82 5.24 -2.18
N THR A 222 -9.37 6.45 -2.28
CA THR A 222 -8.65 7.73 -2.31
C THR A 222 -7.73 7.92 -1.11
N ARG A 223 -8.21 7.62 0.11
CA ARG A 223 -7.40 7.62 1.34
C ARG A 223 -6.13 6.78 1.28
N CYS A 224 -6.15 5.61 0.64
CA CYS A 224 -4.96 4.77 0.46
C CYS A 224 -4.02 5.33 -0.60
N LEU A 225 -4.58 5.88 -1.69
CA LEU A 225 -3.77 6.55 -2.71
C LEU A 225 -3.02 7.76 -2.12
N GLN A 226 -3.72 8.61 -1.37
CA GLN A 226 -3.12 9.76 -0.70
C GLN A 226 -2.09 9.33 0.35
N THR A 227 -2.40 8.34 1.18
CA THR A 227 -1.46 7.82 2.18
C THR A 227 -0.19 7.32 1.51
N ALA A 228 -0.29 6.44 0.51
CA ALA A 228 0.87 5.90 -0.19
C ALA A 228 1.72 7.02 -0.82
N ASN A 229 1.08 8.01 -1.44
CA ASN A 229 1.78 9.14 -2.04
C ASN A 229 2.54 9.96 -0.99
N ILE A 230 1.89 10.36 0.11
CA ILE A 230 2.55 11.15 1.17
C ILE A 230 3.69 10.35 1.80
N THR A 231 3.48 9.07 2.08
CA THR A 231 4.49 8.20 2.72
C THR A 231 5.77 8.06 1.89
N PHE A 232 5.68 7.89 0.56
CA PHE A 232 6.85 7.49 -0.25
C PHE A 232 7.32 8.53 -1.27
N ASN A 233 6.46 9.44 -1.72
CA ASN A 233 6.86 10.42 -2.72
C ASN A 233 7.95 11.35 -2.16
N GLY A 234 9.00 11.59 -2.95
CA GLY A 234 10.14 12.43 -2.53
C GLY A 234 11.20 11.73 -1.67
N LEU A 235 10.97 10.49 -1.22
CA LEU A 235 12.02 9.70 -0.58
C LEU A 235 13.17 9.39 -1.55
N LYS A 236 14.40 9.35 -1.02
CA LYS A 236 15.59 8.97 -1.79
C LYS A 236 15.63 7.44 -1.95
N LEU A 237 14.99 6.95 -3.00
CA LEU A 237 14.89 5.52 -3.32
C LEU A 237 15.94 5.10 -4.37
N PRO A 238 16.38 3.83 -4.37
CA PRO A 238 17.23 3.27 -5.43
C PRO A 238 16.56 3.40 -6.80
N LYS A 239 17.36 3.60 -7.85
CA LYS A 239 16.83 3.73 -9.23
C LYS A 239 16.18 2.44 -9.73
N GLU A 240 16.63 1.32 -9.19
CA GLU A 240 16.14 -0.03 -9.48
C GLU A 240 14.75 -0.27 -8.89
N TYR A 241 14.40 0.46 -7.82
CA TYR A 241 13.16 0.34 -7.07
C TYR A 241 12.46 1.70 -6.93
N PRO A 242 12.09 2.35 -8.04
CA PRO A 242 11.44 3.65 -7.98
C PRO A 242 10.03 3.51 -7.38
N PHE A 243 9.55 4.57 -6.73
CA PHE A 243 8.17 4.63 -6.27
C PHE A 243 7.20 4.77 -7.46
N VAL A 244 6.74 3.63 -7.97
CA VAL A 244 5.71 3.52 -9.00
C VAL A 244 4.64 2.52 -8.52
N PRO A 245 3.64 2.99 -7.75
CA PRO A 245 2.62 2.12 -7.20
C PRO A 245 1.78 1.40 -8.25
N LYS A 246 1.42 0.15 -7.92
CA LYS A 246 0.41 -0.63 -8.61
C LYS A 246 -0.90 -0.55 -7.83
N VAL A 247 -1.91 0.04 -8.45
CA VAL A 247 -3.27 0.12 -7.90
C VAL A 247 -4.01 -1.18 -8.16
N LYS A 248 -4.52 -1.83 -7.11
CA LYS A 248 -5.15 -3.16 -7.15
C LYS A 248 -6.53 -3.13 -6.51
N GLU A 249 -7.58 -3.43 -7.27
CA GLU A 249 -8.99 -3.50 -6.85
C GLU A 249 -9.18 -4.46 -5.68
N LEU A 250 -8.44 -5.57 -5.67
CA LEU A 250 -8.54 -6.59 -4.62
C LEU A 250 -7.98 -6.15 -3.25
N LEU A 251 -7.36 -4.96 -3.16
CA LEU A 251 -6.87 -4.39 -1.89
C LEU A 251 -7.87 -3.46 -1.20
N ARG A 252 -9.11 -3.35 -1.69
CA ARG A 252 -10.14 -2.50 -1.07
C ARG A 252 -10.47 -2.96 0.36
N GLU A 253 -11.02 -2.04 1.16
CA GLU A 253 -11.65 -2.39 2.44
C GLU A 253 -12.71 -3.47 2.22
N GLY A 254 -13.10 -4.19 3.28
CA GLY A 254 -14.25 -5.08 3.24
C GLY A 254 -15.43 -4.33 2.62
N ILE A 255 -15.95 -4.83 1.50
CA ILE A 255 -16.92 -4.06 0.71
C ILE A 255 -18.29 -4.23 1.36
N SER A 256 -18.71 -3.23 2.13
CA SER A 256 -20.03 -3.18 2.75
C SER A 256 -21.01 -2.30 1.94
N ILE A 257 -22.17 -2.01 2.52
CA ILE A 257 -23.13 -1.07 1.96
C ILE A 257 -22.73 0.40 2.16
N HIS A 258 -21.67 0.66 2.94
CA HIS A 258 -21.19 2.00 3.23
C HIS A 258 -20.63 2.68 1.98
N THR A 259 -20.94 3.97 1.79
CA THR A 259 -20.46 4.72 0.62
C THR A 259 -18.95 4.95 0.64
N CYS A 260 -18.30 4.87 1.81
CA CYS A 260 -16.85 4.96 1.94
C CYS A 260 -16.11 3.77 1.32
N ASP A 261 -16.82 2.67 1.08
CA ASP A 261 -16.27 1.48 0.43
C ASP A 261 -16.38 1.58 -1.08
N ARG A 262 -17.33 2.36 -1.61
CA ARG A 262 -17.52 2.60 -3.04
C ARG A 262 -16.35 3.40 -3.62
N ARG A 263 -15.73 2.88 -4.67
CA ARG A 263 -14.57 3.49 -5.34
C ARG A 263 -14.99 4.56 -6.35
N ARG A 264 -14.22 5.66 -6.46
CA ARG A 264 -14.32 6.59 -7.60
C ARG A 264 -13.86 5.95 -8.91
N SER A 265 -14.07 6.62 -10.04
CA SER A 265 -13.80 6.03 -11.35
C SER A 265 -12.31 5.78 -11.61
N LYS A 266 -11.99 4.89 -12.55
CA LYS A 266 -10.62 4.66 -13.00
C LYS A 266 -9.98 5.94 -13.53
N SER A 267 -10.73 6.75 -14.29
CA SER A 267 -10.26 8.04 -14.77
C SER A 267 -9.94 9.01 -13.64
N TYR A 268 -10.72 9.00 -12.55
CA TYR A 268 -10.38 9.78 -11.35
C TYR A 268 -9.02 9.37 -10.77
N ILE A 269 -8.79 8.07 -10.58
CA ILE A 269 -7.52 7.54 -10.05
C ILE A 269 -6.35 7.90 -10.96
N HIS A 270 -6.52 7.72 -12.27
CA HIS A 270 -5.49 8.07 -13.26
C HIS A 270 -5.19 9.57 -13.27
N ASN A 271 -6.22 10.42 -13.19
CA ASN A 271 -6.01 11.87 -13.15
C ASN A 271 -5.31 12.32 -11.86
N LEU A 272 -5.61 11.66 -10.73
CA LEU A 272 -4.97 11.95 -9.46
C LEU A 272 -3.49 11.53 -9.47
N PHE A 273 -3.16 10.37 -10.03
CA PHE A 273 -1.80 9.86 -10.13
C PHE A 273 -1.48 9.27 -11.52
N PRO A 274 -1.16 10.13 -12.52
CA PRO A 274 -1.03 9.68 -13.92
C PRO A 274 0.09 8.69 -14.20
N SER A 275 1.15 8.71 -13.38
CA SER A 275 2.31 7.82 -13.51
C SER A 275 2.11 6.46 -12.85
N TRP A 276 1.04 6.25 -12.08
CA TRP A 276 0.81 5.00 -11.36
C TRP A 276 0.21 3.94 -12.27
N ILE A 277 0.51 2.68 -11.96
CA ILE A 277 0.07 1.54 -12.76
C ILE A 277 -1.27 1.06 -12.21
N ILE A 278 -2.36 1.37 -12.90
CA ILE A 278 -3.65 0.73 -12.61
C ILE A 278 -3.66 -0.66 -13.26
N GLU A 279 -4.03 -1.67 -12.49
CA GLU A 279 -4.08 -3.06 -12.98
C GLU A 279 -5.00 -3.25 -14.21
N LYS A 280 -4.87 -4.41 -14.85
CA LYS A 280 -5.67 -4.77 -16.03
C LYS A 280 -6.17 -6.22 -15.89
N PRO A 281 -7.47 -6.48 -16.12
CA PRO A 281 -8.53 -5.49 -16.38
C PRO A 281 -8.86 -4.65 -15.15
N PHE A 282 -9.43 -3.45 -15.37
CA PHE A 282 -9.92 -2.57 -14.32
C PHE A 282 -11.04 -1.69 -14.90
N THR A 283 -12.22 -1.78 -14.30
CA THR A 283 -13.46 -1.17 -14.79
C THR A 283 -13.45 0.33 -14.56
N GLU A 284 -14.11 1.10 -15.44
CA GLU A 284 -14.18 2.55 -15.29
C GLU A 284 -14.94 2.92 -14.02
N ASN A 285 -16.14 2.37 -13.83
CA ASN A 285 -16.93 2.55 -12.63
C ASN A 285 -16.75 1.37 -11.67
N ASP A 286 -17.11 1.58 -10.41
CA ASP A 286 -17.20 0.52 -9.43
C ASP A 286 -18.37 -0.43 -9.76
N GLU A 287 -18.05 -1.70 -10.02
CA GLU A 287 -19.03 -2.76 -10.30
C GLU A 287 -19.21 -3.73 -9.12
N LEU A 288 -18.43 -3.57 -8.05
CA LEU A 288 -18.46 -4.44 -6.86
C LEU A 288 -19.37 -3.90 -5.77
N TRP A 289 -19.53 -2.58 -5.70
CA TRP A 289 -20.41 -1.94 -4.72
C TRP A 289 -21.77 -1.61 -5.34
N ASP A 290 -22.85 -2.10 -4.72
CA ASP A 290 -24.24 -1.84 -5.13
C ASP A 290 -25.08 -1.14 -4.05
N GLY A 291 -24.51 -0.90 -2.86
CA GLY A 291 -25.18 -0.30 -1.70
C GLY A 291 -26.28 -1.19 -1.08
N VAL A 292 -26.34 -2.46 -1.46
CA VAL A 292 -27.35 -3.43 -1.00
C VAL A 292 -26.70 -4.66 -0.40
N THR A 293 -25.62 -5.16 -1.00
CA THR A 293 -24.94 -6.37 -0.56
C THR A 293 -23.61 -6.04 0.12
N ALA A 294 -23.21 -6.87 1.08
CA ALA A 294 -21.92 -6.79 1.75
C ALA A 294 -21.14 -8.08 1.58
N GLU A 295 -19.83 -7.94 1.50
CA GLU A 295 -18.87 -9.04 1.48
C GLU A 295 -18.86 -9.73 2.85
N THR A 296 -18.98 -11.05 2.86
CA THR A 296 -18.78 -11.82 4.09
C THR A 296 -17.28 -11.96 4.41
N THR A 297 -16.94 -12.28 5.66
CA THR A 297 -15.54 -12.55 6.06
C THR A 297 -14.88 -13.61 5.19
N ASP A 298 -15.60 -14.68 4.83
CA ASP A 298 -15.07 -15.74 3.96
C ASP A 298 -14.83 -15.25 2.53
N ALA A 299 -15.72 -14.40 2.00
CA ALA A 299 -15.54 -13.77 0.69
C ALA A 299 -14.34 -12.82 0.68
N GLN A 300 -14.17 -12.01 1.73
CA GLN A 300 -13.00 -11.15 1.87
C GLN A 300 -11.71 -11.96 1.97
N ASN A 301 -11.69 -13.04 2.78
CA ASN A 301 -10.54 -13.94 2.85
C ASN A 301 -10.20 -14.57 1.50
N ALA A 302 -11.22 -14.98 0.72
CA ALA A 302 -11.01 -15.50 -0.63
C ALA A 302 -10.44 -14.42 -1.58
N ARG A 303 -10.91 -13.18 -1.48
CA ARG A 303 -10.38 -12.02 -2.22
C ARG A 303 -8.94 -11.70 -1.82
N SER A 304 -8.62 -11.69 -0.52
CA SER A 304 -7.27 -11.48 0.00
C SER A 304 -6.31 -12.57 -0.48
N LYS A 305 -6.75 -13.84 -0.43
CA LYS A 305 -6.00 -14.97 -0.99
C LYS A 305 -5.72 -14.81 -2.48
N LYS A 306 -6.72 -14.37 -3.25
CA LYS A 306 -6.58 -14.16 -4.69
C LYS A 306 -5.51 -13.11 -5.02
N TRP A 307 -5.49 -11.97 -4.33
CA TRP A 307 -4.47 -10.95 -4.60
C TRP A 307 -3.07 -11.43 -4.19
N LEU A 308 -2.96 -12.16 -3.07
CA LEU A 308 -1.69 -12.77 -2.65
C LEU A 308 -1.18 -13.71 -3.75
N ASP A 309 -2.04 -14.57 -4.28
CA ASP A 309 -1.69 -15.48 -5.38
C ASP A 309 -1.20 -14.72 -6.62
N GLU A 310 -1.87 -13.63 -7.00
CA GLU A 310 -1.42 -12.78 -8.10
C GLU A 310 -0.03 -12.16 -7.84
N VAL A 311 0.23 -11.66 -6.63
CA VAL A 311 1.51 -11.04 -6.27
C VAL A 311 2.64 -12.08 -6.19
N PHE A 312 2.38 -13.25 -5.61
CA PHE A 312 3.39 -14.32 -5.53
C PHE A 312 3.67 -14.95 -6.89
N ALA A 313 2.68 -15.02 -7.80
CA ALA A 313 2.87 -15.52 -9.15
C ALA A 313 3.61 -14.54 -10.08
N THR A 314 3.44 -13.22 -9.89
CA THR A 314 3.90 -12.23 -10.89
C THR A 314 5.04 -11.33 -10.41
N ASP A 315 5.13 -11.07 -9.11
CA ASP A 315 6.18 -10.23 -8.55
C ASP A 315 7.35 -11.09 -8.07
N LYS A 316 8.56 -10.85 -8.55
CA LYS A 316 9.76 -11.61 -8.14
C LYS A 316 10.48 -10.97 -6.96
N ASN A 317 10.02 -9.80 -6.52
CA ASN A 317 10.65 -9.06 -5.43
C ASN A 317 10.34 -9.67 -4.06
N THR A 318 11.28 -9.47 -3.13
CA THR A 318 11.24 -9.96 -1.75
C THR A 318 10.57 -8.95 -0.82
N TRP A 319 10.88 -7.67 -0.97
CA TRP A 319 10.43 -6.61 -0.06
C TRP A 319 9.31 -5.80 -0.71
N LEU A 320 8.10 -5.89 -0.18
CA LEU A 320 6.92 -5.27 -0.78
C LEU A 320 6.27 -4.32 0.21
N SER A 321 5.77 -3.17 -0.26
CA SER A 321 4.92 -2.28 0.52
C SER A 321 3.48 -2.32 -0.01
N ILE A 322 2.52 -2.45 0.90
CA ILE A 322 1.09 -2.51 0.60
C ILE A 322 0.40 -1.44 1.44
N THR A 323 -0.29 -0.48 0.82
CA THR A 323 -1.15 0.49 1.52
C THR A 323 -2.62 0.09 1.35
N SER A 324 -3.28 -0.20 2.47
CA SER A 324 -4.63 -0.76 2.49
C SER A 324 -5.42 -0.29 3.72
N HIS A 325 -6.41 -1.08 4.15
CA HIS A 325 -7.41 -0.74 5.16
C HIS A 325 -7.39 -1.73 6.32
N SER A 326 -8.13 -1.40 7.38
CA SER A 326 -8.22 -2.22 8.58
C SER A 326 -8.71 -3.65 8.30
N GLY A 327 -9.85 -3.79 7.63
CA GLY A 327 -10.45 -5.11 7.37
C GLY A 327 -9.63 -5.92 6.36
N GLU A 328 -9.13 -5.29 5.30
CA GLU A 328 -8.29 -5.97 4.31
C GLU A 328 -6.97 -6.47 4.90
N ILE A 329 -6.32 -5.69 5.78
CA ILE A 329 -5.11 -6.15 6.45
C ILE A 329 -5.45 -7.28 7.43
N ALA A 330 -6.54 -7.18 8.18
CA ALA A 330 -6.97 -8.26 9.07
C ALA A 330 -7.25 -9.57 8.30
N SER A 331 -7.93 -9.48 7.15
CA SER A 331 -8.20 -10.62 6.27
C SER A 331 -6.91 -11.19 5.68
N THR A 332 -6.00 -10.33 5.20
CA THR A 332 -4.66 -10.74 4.75
C THR A 332 -3.89 -11.49 5.84
N LEU A 333 -3.83 -10.97 7.07
CA LEU A 333 -3.17 -11.63 8.20
C LEU A 333 -3.80 -13.00 8.50
N SER A 334 -5.13 -13.09 8.46
CA SER A 334 -5.84 -14.36 8.64
C SER A 334 -5.47 -15.39 7.58
N VAL A 335 -5.45 -15.00 6.29
CA VAL A 335 -5.05 -15.87 5.18
C VAL A 335 -3.59 -16.32 5.29
N LEU A 336 -2.72 -15.46 5.81
CA LEU A 336 -1.31 -15.78 6.05
C LEU A 336 -1.09 -16.64 7.32
N GLY A 337 -2.15 -16.95 8.08
CA GLY A 337 -2.04 -17.67 9.35
C GLY A 337 -1.34 -16.88 10.46
N HIS A 338 -1.31 -15.55 10.37
CA HIS A 338 -0.82 -14.68 11.44
C HIS A 338 -1.91 -14.48 12.51
N ILE A 339 -1.50 -14.12 13.73
CA ILE A 339 -2.45 -13.76 14.78
C ILE A 339 -3.23 -12.48 14.43
N PRO A 340 -4.44 -12.24 14.97
CA PRO A 340 -5.12 -10.97 14.77
C PRO A 340 -4.30 -9.80 15.35
N PHE A 341 -3.99 -8.82 14.52
CA PHE A 341 -3.28 -7.61 14.95
C PHE A 341 -3.94 -6.35 14.34
N PRO A 342 -4.95 -5.77 15.00
CA PRO A 342 -5.57 -4.53 14.56
C PRO A 342 -4.55 -3.38 14.47
N LEU A 343 -4.62 -2.59 13.42
CA LEU A 343 -3.74 -1.43 13.21
C LEU A 343 -4.48 -0.13 13.48
N ASN A 344 -3.84 0.80 14.20
CA ASN A 344 -4.26 2.20 14.23
C ASN A 344 -4.15 2.84 12.83
N THR A 345 -4.90 3.91 12.57
CA THR A 345 -4.77 4.67 11.31
C THR A 345 -3.32 5.15 11.12
N GLY A 346 -2.79 4.98 9.91
CA GLY A 346 -1.39 5.27 9.57
C GLY A 346 -0.33 4.30 10.11
N ALA A 347 -0.72 3.23 10.82
CA ALA A 347 0.23 2.24 11.33
C ALA A 347 0.67 1.24 10.24
N ILE A 348 1.88 0.68 10.42
CA ILE A 348 2.51 -0.27 9.49
C ILE A 348 2.93 -1.54 10.25
N ILE A 349 2.60 -2.72 9.71
CA ILE A 349 3.04 -4.03 10.19
C ILE A 349 3.88 -4.75 9.11
N PRO A 350 5.13 -5.13 9.40
CA PRO A 350 5.89 -6.05 8.56
C PRO A 350 5.47 -7.50 8.83
N VAL A 351 5.44 -8.32 7.79
CA VAL A 351 5.13 -9.76 7.89
C VAL A 351 6.12 -10.54 7.03
N LEU A 352 6.83 -11.52 7.63
CA LEU A 352 7.63 -12.48 6.88
C LEU A 352 6.75 -13.67 6.48
N ILE A 353 6.62 -13.88 5.18
CA ILE A 353 5.68 -14.83 4.59
C ILE A 353 6.48 -15.92 3.88
N LYS A 354 6.18 -17.18 4.20
CA LYS A 354 6.54 -18.34 3.39
C LYS A 354 5.36 -18.67 2.47
N ALA A 355 5.64 -18.78 1.18
CA ALA A 355 4.71 -19.31 0.20
C ALA A 355 5.26 -20.64 -0.33
N GLN A 356 4.45 -21.69 -0.24
CA GLN A 356 4.77 -23.00 -0.80
C GLN A 356 3.81 -23.31 -1.95
N TYR A 357 4.37 -23.56 -3.13
CA TYR A 357 3.65 -23.95 -4.33
C TYR A 357 3.37 -25.45 -4.27
N LEU A 358 2.11 -25.83 -4.23
CA LEU A 358 1.63 -27.20 -4.09
C LEU A 358 0.83 -27.65 -5.32
N PRO A 359 0.78 -28.97 -5.59
CA PRO A 359 -0.09 -29.54 -6.61
C PRO A 359 -1.55 -29.06 -6.51
N ALA A 360 -2.21 -28.90 -7.65
CA ALA A 360 -3.63 -28.51 -7.69
C ALA A 360 -4.55 -29.49 -6.94
N ALA A 361 -4.17 -30.76 -6.87
CA ALA A 361 -4.93 -31.80 -6.16
C ALA A 361 -4.98 -31.57 -4.63
N ASP A 362 -4.04 -30.79 -4.09
CA ASP A 362 -3.96 -30.46 -2.67
C ASP A 362 -4.71 -29.15 -2.34
N ALA A 363 -5.29 -28.49 -3.34
CA ALA A 363 -6.05 -27.27 -3.14
C ALA A 363 -7.29 -27.57 -2.27
N PRO A 364 -7.54 -26.80 -1.21
CA PRO A 364 -8.82 -26.88 -0.52
C PRO A 364 -9.95 -26.52 -1.48
N THR A 365 -11.13 -27.09 -1.26
CA THR A 365 -12.32 -26.78 -2.06
C THR A 365 -12.55 -25.27 -2.06
N PRO A 366 -12.67 -24.62 -3.22
CA PRO A 366 -12.94 -23.19 -3.28
C PRO A 366 -14.22 -22.87 -2.50
N THR A 367 -14.10 -22.00 -1.51
CA THR A 367 -15.27 -21.40 -0.87
C THR A 367 -15.89 -20.40 -1.84
N THR A 368 -17.20 -20.49 -2.04
CA THR A 368 -17.92 -19.54 -2.89
C THR A 368 -17.92 -18.15 -2.26
N TRP A 369 -17.89 -17.14 -3.12
CA TRP A 369 -17.88 -15.74 -2.75
C TRP A 369 -19.29 -15.36 -2.29
N ALA A 370 -19.58 -15.58 -1.01
CA ALA A 370 -20.87 -15.24 -0.44
C ALA A 370 -20.93 -13.73 -0.18
N TRP A 371 -21.79 -13.05 -0.94
CA TRP A 371 -22.28 -11.72 -0.63
C TRP A 371 -23.66 -11.87 0.00
N THR A 372 -23.96 -11.07 1.01
CA THR A 372 -25.25 -11.11 1.68
C THR A 372 -25.94 -9.76 1.57
N VAL A 373 -27.26 -9.79 1.36
CA VAL A 373 -28.07 -8.57 1.41
C VAL A 373 -27.96 -7.98 2.80
N SER A 374 -27.71 -6.68 2.85
CA SER A 374 -27.47 -5.89 4.03
C SER A 374 -28.56 -4.88 4.33
N THR A 375 -29.00 -4.86 5.59
CA THR A 375 -30.06 -3.97 6.05
C THR A 375 -29.53 -2.78 6.82
N HIS A 376 -30.12 -1.61 6.59
CA HIS A 376 -29.88 -0.38 7.36
C HIS A 376 -31.22 0.25 7.77
N CYS A 377 -31.18 1.45 8.35
CA CYS A 377 -32.35 2.19 8.82
C CYS A 377 -32.64 3.41 7.94
N ALA A 378 -33.91 3.81 7.83
CA ALA A 378 -34.31 5.02 7.11
C ALA A 378 -34.00 6.33 7.88
N ALA A 379 -33.61 6.22 9.14
CA ALA A 379 -33.25 7.31 10.05
C ALA A 379 -32.36 6.75 11.19
N SER A 380 -31.87 7.61 12.08
CA SER A 380 -31.04 7.22 13.22
C SER A 380 -31.59 5.98 13.98
N PRO A 381 -30.75 4.95 14.18
CA PRO A 381 -31.17 3.70 14.82
C PRO A 381 -31.29 3.86 16.34
N LYS A 382 -31.90 2.87 16.99
CA LYS A 382 -31.84 2.71 18.45
C LYS A 382 -30.47 2.21 18.90
N THR A 383 -29.92 1.24 18.17
CA THR A 383 -28.61 0.64 18.43
C THR A 383 -28.14 -0.20 17.24
N SER A 384 -26.91 -0.70 17.30
CA SER A 384 -26.35 -1.72 16.41
C SER A 384 -25.78 -2.89 17.24
N ILE A 385 -26.09 -4.13 16.89
CA ILE A 385 -25.71 -5.34 17.63
C ILE A 385 -24.95 -6.30 16.71
N SER A 386 -23.69 -6.60 17.01
CA SER A 386 -22.85 -7.47 16.17
C SER A 386 -23.36 -8.92 16.02
N SER A 387 -24.30 -9.37 16.84
CA SER A 387 -24.90 -10.72 16.79
C SER A 387 -26.09 -10.86 15.83
N LEU A 388 -26.61 -9.77 15.26
CA LEU A 388 -27.61 -9.82 14.20
C LEU A 388 -26.92 -9.66 12.85
N ALA A 389 -27.43 -10.30 11.79
CA ALA A 389 -26.98 -10.00 10.43
C ALA A 389 -27.14 -8.49 10.17
N GLN A 390 -26.03 -7.80 9.90
CA GLN A 390 -25.85 -6.33 9.85
C GLN A 390 -26.15 -5.51 11.11
N GLY A 391 -26.74 -6.08 12.15
CA GLY A 391 -26.77 -5.47 13.47
C GLY A 391 -27.76 -4.33 13.72
N CYS A 392 -28.39 -3.75 12.71
CA CYS A 392 -29.19 -2.54 12.89
C CYS A 392 -30.54 -2.76 13.60
N VAL A 393 -30.80 -1.95 14.62
CA VAL A 393 -32.10 -1.90 15.31
C VAL A 393 -32.74 -0.53 15.08
N CYS A 394 -33.65 -0.45 14.12
CA CYS A 394 -34.21 0.82 13.66
C CYS A 394 -35.26 1.44 14.60
N THR A 395 -35.42 2.76 14.49
CA THR A 395 -36.46 3.53 15.17
C THR A 395 -37.73 3.57 14.32
N GLY A 396 -38.88 3.19 14.89
CA GLY A 396 -40.18 3.26 14.21
C GLY A 396 -40.74 1.91 13.75
N LYS A 397 -41.87 1.95 13.01
CA LYS A 397 -42.51 0.77 12.39
C LYS A 397 -41.95 0.44 11.01
N GLU A 398 -41.22 1.39 10.41
CA GLU A 398 -40.48 1.19 9.17
C GLU A 398 -39.30 0.27 9.53
N GLY A 399 -39.37 -0.98 9.08
CA GLY A 399 -38.38 -1.99 9.37
C GLY A 399 -37.04 -1.73 8.69
N ALA A 400 -36.17 -2.73 8.76
CA ALA A 400 -34.91 -2.78 8.01
C ALA A 400 -35.11 -2.46 6.51
N VAL A 401 -34.27 -1.57 5.98
CA VAL A 401 -34.25 -1.14 4.57
C VAL A 401 -33.19 -1.93 3.81
N THR A 402 -33.53 -2.42 2.61
CA THR A 402 -32.64 -3.20 1.72
C THR A 402 -32.42 -2.53 0.36
N THR A 403 -32.62 -1.21 0.29
CA THR A 403 -32.42 -0.39 -0.92
C THR A 403 -31.48 0.76 -0.62
N PRO A 404 -30.55 1.15 -1.51
CA PRO A 404 -29.56 2.18 -1.21
C PRO A 404 -30.19 3.54 -0.89
N LEU A 405 -29.65 4.27 0.09
CA LEU A 405 -30.06 5.66 0.39
C LEU A 405 -29.54 6.67 -0.64
N VAL A 406 -28.46 6.33 -1.33
CA VAL A 406 -27.88 7.15 -2.40
C VAL A 406 -28.17 6.56 -3.77
N LYS A 407 -28.27 7.42 -4.79
CA LYS A 407 -28.43 6.96 -6.18
C LYS A 407 -27.19 6.18 -6.61
N VAL A 408 -27.38 4.89 -6.90
CA VAL A 408 -26.37 4.05 -7.55
C VAL A 408 -26.47 4.31 -9.06
N THR A 409 -25.81 5.37 -9.54
CA THR A 409 -25.69 5.59 -10.98
C THR A 409 -24.74 4.57 -11.58
N ASN A 410 -25.29 3.45 -12.06
CA ASN A 410 -24.65 2.63 -13.08
C ASN A 410 -24.74 3.35 -14.43
N THR A 411 -24.00 4.45 -14.61
CA THR A 411 -23.95 5.15 -15.88
C THR A 411 -23.05 4.39 -16.87
N ARG A 412 -23.59 3.32 -17.46
CA ARG A 412 -23.47 3.22 -18.92
C ARG A 412 -24.23 4.43 -19.46
N THR A 413 -23.54 5.33 -20.16
CA THR A 413 -24.04 6.62 -20.68
C THR A 413 -24.13 7.74 -19.64
N GLN A 414 -23.06 8.52 -19.47
CA GLN A 414 -23.09 9.99 -19.61
C GLN A 414 -21.69 10.47 -19.98
N GLY A 415 -21.59 11.20 -21.10
CA GLY A 415 -20.35 11.82 -21.54
C GLY A 415 -19.90 12.95 -20.62
N PRO A 416 -18.67 13.45 -20.80
CA PRO A 416 -18.04 14.34 -19.82
C PRO A 416 -18.73 15.70 -19.76
N THR A 417 -19.36 16.01 -18.63
CA THR A 417 -19.66 17.39 -18.24
C THR A 417 -18.35 18.07 -17.80
N ARG A 418 -17.85 18.98 -18.64
CA ARG A 418 -16.75 19.89 -18.30
C ARG A 418 -17.18 20.81 -17.14
N TYR A 419 -16.37 20.87 -16.09
CA TYR A 419 -16.39 21.99 -15.13
C TYR A 419 -15.10 22.81 -15.26
N PRO A 420 -15.16 24.14 -15.05
CA PRO A 420 -14.06 25.05 -15.31
C PRO A 420 -13.04 25.00 -14.16
N GLY A 421 -11.76 24.90 -14.51
CA GLY A 421 -10.67 24.95 -13.53
C GLY A 421 -10.48 26.36 -12.94
N PRO A 422 -9.97 26.47 -11.69
CA PRO A 422 -9.56 27.75 -11.14
C PRO A 422 -8.27 28.20 -11.83
N GLY A 423 -8.33 29.37 -12.47
CA GLY A 423 -7.16 30.05 -13.02
C GLY A 423 -6.23 30.52 -11.90
N PHE A 424 -4.98 30.08 -11.95
CA PHE A 424 -3.91 30.68 -11.16
C PHE A 424 -3.42 31.95 -11.87
N LYS A 425 -3.40 33.06 -11.14
CA LYS A 425 -2.49 34.18 -11.36
C LYS A 425 -1.33 34.06 -10.39
#